data_AF-A0A9N9EFN0-F1
#
_entry.id   AF-A0A9N9EFN0-F1
#
_cell.length_a   1.000
_cell.length_b   1.000
_cell.length_c   1.000
_cell.angle_alpha   90.00
_cell.angle_beta   90.00
_cell.angle_gamma   90.00
#
_symmetry.space_group_name_H-M   'P 1'
#
loop_
_entity.id
_entity.type
_entity.pdbx_description
1 polymer ?
#
loop_
_entity_poly.entity_id
_entity_poly.type
_entity_poly.pdbx_seq_one_letter_code
_entity_poly.pdbx_strand_id
1 'polypeptide(L)'
;QGNRGAQCYLGHCYQYGIGVDINEEVSFGWYLKSAEGGYAEAFSHIGDCYLCGKGVDIDVVKAWEWYARTAQGGMLGTTLI
;
A
#
# COMPACT_ATOMS: atom_id res chain seq x y z
N GLN A 1 10.08 15.07 2.97
CA GLN A 1 8.86 14.57 3.65
C GLN A 1 7.64 14.80 2.76
N GLY A 2 6.58 14.00 2.90
CA GLY A 2 5.26 14.24 2.28
C GLY A 2 4.15 13.75 3.22
N ASN A 3 2.94 14.31 3.13
CA ASN A 3 1.81 13.85 3.94
C ASN A 3 1.45 12.42 3.51
N ARG A 4 1.59 11.46 4.43
CA ARG A 4 1.45 10.03 4.15
C ARG A 4 0.00 9.66 3.78
N GLY A 5 -0.98 10.29 4.43
CA GLY A 5 -2.39 10.15 4.03
C GLY A 5 -2.65 10.69 2.63
N ALA A 6 -2.05 11.82 2.26
CA ALA A 6 -2.15 12.34 0.89
C ALA A 6 -1.50 11.42 -0.15
N GLN A 7 -0.38 10.77 0.18
CA GLN A 7 0.24 9.76 -0.69
C GLN A 7 -0.69 8.56 -0.88
N CYS A 8 -1.33 8.08 0.20
CA CYS A 8 -2.31 6.99 0.12
C CYS A 8 -3.50 7.39 -0.76
N TYR A 9 -4.03 8.61 -0.57
CA TYR A 9 -5.13 9.11 -1.36
C TYR A 9 -4.77 9.28 -2.84
N LEU A 10 -3.53 9.68 -3.14
CA LEU A 10 -3.05 9.75 -4.52
C LEU A 10 -3.00 8.36 -5.17
N GLY A 11 -2.58 7.33 -4.43
CA GLY A 11 -2.69 5.93 -4.87
C GLY A 11 -4.13 5.57 -5.20
N HIS A 12 -5.07 5.90 -4.32
CA HIS A 12 -6.50 5.69 -4.54
C HIS A 12 -7.03 6.39 -5.79
N CYS A 13 -6.56 7.62 -6.09
CA CYS A 13 -6.93 8.29 -7.33
C CYS A 13 -6.46 7.52 -8.57
N TYR A 14 -5.23 7.00 -8.58
CA TYR A 14 -4.74 6.17 -9.69
C TYR A 14 -5.43 4.81 -9.77
N GLN A 15 -5.89 4.25 -8.66
CA GLN A 15 -6.61 2.97 -8.67
C GLN A 15 -8.01 3.09 -9.28
N TYR A 16 -8.71 4.19 -9.00
CA TYR A 16 -10.12 4.39 -9.39
C TYR A 16 -10.32 5.43 -10.48
N GLY A 17 -9.25 6.03 -11.00
CA GLY A 17 -9.32 7.02 -12.08
C GLY A 17 -9.91 8.36 -11.64
N ILE A 18 -9.64 8.81 -10.41
CA ILE A 18 -10.20 10.06 -9.87
C ILE A 18 -9.30 11.22 -10.29
N GLY A 19 -9.68 11.90 -11.38
CA GLY A 19 -8.95 13.06 -11.91
C GLY A 19 -7.62 12.71 -12.59
N VAL A 20 -7.32 11.42 -12.72
CA VAL A 20 -6.17 10.84 -13.43
C VAL A 20 -6.64 9.58 -14.16
N ASP A 21 -5.89 9.12 -15.16
CA ASP A 21 -6.14 7.81 -15.76
C ASP A 21 -5.81 6.69 -14.77
N ILE A 22 -6.54 5.57 -14.88
CA ILE A 22 -6.28 4.39 -14.06
C ILE A 22 -4.88 3.88 -14.37
N ASN A 23 -4.06 3.72 -13.33
CA ASN A 23 -2.75 3.11 -13.41
C ASN A 23 -2.44 2.37 -12.11
N GLU A 24 -2.60 1.06 -12.14
CA GLU A 24 -2.44 0.24 -10.93
C GLU A 24 -0.99 0.16 -10.45
N GLU A 25 0.00 0.17 -11.36
CA GLU A 25 1.42 0.17 -10.99
C GLU A 25 1.80 1.46 -10.24
N VAL A 26 1.33 2.61 -10.74
CA VAL A 26 1.53 3.91 -10.07
C VAL A 26 0.77 3.96 -8.76
N SER A 27 -0.46 3.44 -8.71
CA SER A 27 -1.23 3.30 -7.47
C SER A 27 -0.46 2.50 -6.42
N PHE A 28 0.06 1.33 -6.79
CA PHE A 28 0.84 0.47 -5.91
C PHE A 28 2.08 1.19 -5.36
N GLY A 29 2.81 1.91 -6.22
CA GLY A 29 3.96 2.71 -5.81
C GLY A 29 3.61 3.79 -4.77
N TRP A 30 2.46 4.45 -4.90
CA TRP A 30 2.01 5.45 -3.94
C TRP A 30 1.58 4.86 -2.60
N TYR A 31 0.89 3.71 -2.61
CA TYR A 31 0.57 2.98 -1.39
C TYR A 31 1.85 2.52 -0.68
N LEU A 32 2.82 1.95 -1.40
CA LEU A 32 4.10 1.51 -0.83
C LEU A 32 4.83 2.68 -0.15
N LYS A 33 4.93 3.82 -0.81
CA LYS A 33 5.55 5.03 -0.25
C LYS A 33 4.84 5.54 1.02
N SER A 34 3.51 5.48 1.04
CA SER A 34 2.71 5.85 2.22
C SER A 34 2.94 4.88 3.39
N ALA A 35 2.99 3.59 3.09
CA ALA A 35 3.23 2.51 4.04
C ALA A 35 4.66 2.50 4.61
N GLU A 36 5.68 2.80 3.80
CA GLU A 36 7.06 3.05 4.27
C GLU A 36 7.13 4.27 5.20
N GLY A 37 6.22 5.22 5.00
CA GLY A 37 5.96 6.28 5.96
C GLY A 37 5.28 5.80 7.25
N GLY A 38 4.76 4.59 7.35
CA GLY A 38 4.03 4.10 8.52
C GLY A 38 2.57 4.59 8.58
N TYR A 39 1.94 4.87 7.43
CA TYR A 39 0.50 5.10 7.38
C TYR A 39 -0.24 3.76 7.36
N ALA A 40 -0.98 3.48 8.43
CA ALA A 40 -1.55 2.14 8.66
C ALA A 40 -2.54 1.68 7.58
N GLU A 41 -3.37 2.59 7.04
CA GLU A 41 -4.34 2.22 6.00
C GLU A 41 -3.68 1.76 4.70
N ALA A 42 -2.47 2.27 4.40
CA ALA A 42 -1.73 1.88 3.20
C ALA A 42 -1.32 0.40 3.23
N PHE A 43 -1.13 -0.20 4.40
CA PHE A 43 -0.82 -1.62 4.52
C PHE A 43 -1.94 -2.52 3.97
N SER A 44 -3.20 -2.19 4.25
CA SER A 44 -4.34 -2.95 3.73
C SER A 44 -4.45 -2.84 2.21
N HIS A 45 -4.22 -1.65 1.65
CA HIS A 45 -4.21 -1.46 0.20
C HIS A 45 -3.09 -2.25 -0.50
N ILE A 46 -1.91 -2.35 0.11
CA ILE A 46 -0.82 -3.18 -0.42
C ILE A 46 -1.17 -4.67 -0.34
N GLY A 47 -1.79 -5.10 0.76
CA GLY A 47 -2.31 -6.47 0.89
C GLY A 47 -3.28 -6.81 -0.24
N ASP A 48 -4.23 -5.91 -0.53
CA ASP A 48 -5.19 -6.06 -1.63
C ASP A 48 -4.50 -6.09 -3.00
N CYS A 49 -3.45 -5.27 -3.20
CA CYS A 49 -2.67 -5.27 -4.44
C CYS A 49 -2.00 -6.62 -4.69
N TYR A 50 -1.34 -7.20 -3.69
CA TYR A 50 -0.73 -8.53 -3.81
C TYR A 50 -1.75 -9.67 -3.90
N LEU A 51 -2.91 -9.53 -3.26
CA LEU A 51 -3.95 -10.56 -3.31
C LEU A 51 -4.63 -10.62 -4.68
N CYS A 52 -4.88 -9.45 -5.29
CA CYS A 52 -5.66 -9.33 -6.51
C CYS A 52 -4.81 -9.04 -7.76
N GLY A 53 -3.50 -8.88 -7.63
CA GLY A 53 -2.59 -8.60 -8.74
C GLY A 53 -2.70 -7.18 -9.29
N LYS A 54 -2.99 -6.19 -8.42
CA LYS A 54 -3.22 -4.80 -8.85
C LYS A 54 -1.92 -4.01 -8.85
N GLY A 55 -1.32 -3.86 -10.03
CA GLY A 55 -0.05 -3.14 -10.22
C GLY A 55 1.19 -3.87 -9.70
N VAL A 56 1.03 -5.14 -9.31
CA VAL A 56 2.08 -6.04 -8.84
C VAL A 56 1.62 -7.48 -9.09
N ASP A 57 2.55 -8.41 -9.27
CA ASP A 57 2.21 -9.83 -9.40
C ASP A 57 1.50 -10.34 -8.14
N ILE A 58 0.61 -11.30 -8.34
CA ILE A 58 -0.10 -11.96 -7.24
C ILE A 58 0.90 -12.68 -6.34
N ASP A 59 0.89 -12.36 -5.06
CA ASP A 59 1.71 -12.98 -4.03
C ASP A 59 0.92 -13.04 -2.71
N VAL A 60 0.18 -14.14 -2.54
CA VAL A 60 -0.69 -14.33 -1.38
C VAL A 60 0.09 -14.31 -0.06
N VAL A 61 1.35 -14.78 -0.06
CA VAL A 61 2.19 -14.77 1.14
C VAL A 61 2.50 -13.33 1.53
N LYS A 62 2.96 -12.51 0.58
CA LYS A 62 3.18 -11.08 0.84
C LYS A 62 1.90 -10.35 1.23
N ALA A 63 0.75 -10.69 0.64
CA ALA A 63 -0.52 -10.08 1.02
C ALA A 63 -0.78 -10.27 2.54
N TRP A 64 -0.61 -11.49 3.04
CA TRP A 64 -0.76 -11.78 4.47
C TRP A 64 0.28 -11.08 5.34
N GLU A 65 1.55 -11.01 4.90
CA GLU A 65 2.58 -10.25 5.62
C GLU A 65 2.20 -8.77 5.77
N TRP A 66 1.67 -8.15 4.71
CA TRP A 66 1.22 -6.75 4.74
C TRP A 66 -0.02 -6.55 5.62
N TYR A 67 -1.02 -7.45 5.56
CA TYR A 67 -2.16 -7.39 6.47
C TYR A 67 -1.77 -7.58 7.94
N ALA A 68 -0.79 -8.44 8.23
CA ALA A 68 -0.29 -8.64 9.60
C ALA A 68 0.35 -7.38 10.18
N ARG A 69 0.98 -6.54 9.35
CA ARG A 69 1.54 -5.24 9.76
C ARG A 69 0.45 -4.24 10.19
N THR A 70 -0.75 -4.32 9.59
CA THR A 70 -1.92 -3.53 10.01
C THR A 70 -2.36 -3.89 11.43
N ALA A 71 -2.42 -5.19 11.75
CA ALA A 71 -2.87 -5.68 13.05
C ALA A 71 -1.91 -5.37 14.21
N GLN A 72 -0.62 -5.20 13.92
CA GLN A 72 0.41 -4.88 14.92
C GLN A 72 0.59 -3.37 15.16
N GLY A 73 -0.26 -2.53 14.58
CA GLY A 73 -0.30 -1.10 14.91
C GLY A 73 0.92 -0.30 14.44
N GLY A 74 1.45 -0.58 13.25
CA GLY A 74 2.46 0.27 12.58
C GLY A 74 3.79 0.47 13.33
N MET A 75 4.03 -0.25 14.43
CA MET A 75 5.17 -0.03 15.33
C MET A 75 6.38 -0.95 15.04
N LEU A 76 6.28 -1.91 14.12
CA LEU A 76 7.41 -2.76 13.75
C LEU A 76 8.03 -2.37 12.41
N GLY A 77 8.32 -1.08 12.27
CA GLY A 77 9.41 -0.61 11.43
C GLY A 77 10.73 -0.75 12.19
N THR A 78 11.18 -1.99 12.47
CA THR A 78 12.59 -2.41 12.64
C THR A 78 12.67 -3.80 13.29
N THR A 79 13.34 -4.72 12.59
CA THR A 79 14.03 -5.92 13.09
C THR A 79 13.22 -7.22 13.27
N LEU A 80 13.29 -8.08 12.24
CA LEU A 80 13.50 -9.52 12.38
C LEU A 80 14.64 -9.94 11.44
N ILE A 81 15.86 -9.50 11.79
CA ILE A 81 17.15 -10.19 11.59
C ILE A 81 18.08 -9.75 12.70
#